data_AF-A0A837KLV9-F1
#
_entry.id   AF-A0A837KLV9-F1
#
_cell.length_a   1.000
_cell.length_b   1.000
_cell.length_c   1.000
_cell.angle_alpha   90.00
_cell.angle_beta   90.00
_cell.angle_gamma   90.00
#
_symmetry.space_group_name_H-M   'P 1'
#
loop_
_entity.id
_entity.type
_entity.pdbx_description
1 polymer ?
#
loop_
_entity_poly.entity_id
_entity_poly.type
_entity_poly.pdbx_seq_one_letter_code
_entity_poly.pdbx_strand_id
1 'polypeptide(L)'
;MIDFIKKGKRLFLTSLASMMLFSTVLTSSFAAETDVLTKSSVNEMLQYEFSNEVMSEDKDDLEKSLTDTFDNLDLVLKGMKSDRDLQEAFLEKTSLEDNLKRDLEEYFSTSQDDEKKLNKLVNDVKEQIAEKHSVLPEITETLLLQSGSSFRSEEKVQPTILPILLRFALKEAVKKKMGKRIQRMAYDEFEERIESEIWAEVEALHEQYDGDIDYDGPESKSARNGIIQGEKVFDIINKRTGKDLLRFHMKRVDEGLSIDFHWHKRDDNFKWHHGQTKITRKNQFPEHWGED
;
A
#
# COMPACT_ATOMS: atom_id res chain seq x y z
N MET A 1 -15.83 35.72 -6.26
CA MET A 1 -15.97 34.37 -6.82
C MET A 1 -14.71 33.50 -6.66
N ILE A 2 -13.56 34.08 -6.27
CA ILE A 2 -12.31 33.33 -6.00
C ILE A 2 -12.17 32.92 -4.51
N ASP A 3 -12.89 33.58 -3.58
CA ASP A 3 -12.83 33.27 -2.15
C ASP A 3 -13.70 32.10 -1.68
N PHE A 4 -14.64 31.62 -2.52
CA PHE A 4 -15.53 30.50 -2.16
C PHE A 4 -14.85 29.14 -2.39
N ILE A 5 -13.88 29.08 -3.30
CA ILE A 5 -13.14 27.85 -3.66
C ILE A 5 -12.04 27.55 -2.63
N LYS A 6 -11.48 28.58 -1.97
CA LYS A 6 -10.52 28.39 -0.86
C LYS A 6 -11.17 27.95 0.45
N LYS A 7 -12.46 28.26 0.67
CA LYS A 7 -13.18 27.87 1.89
C LYS A 7 -13.56 26.38 1.89
N GLY A 8 -13.91 25.80 0.74
CA GLY A 8 -14.29 24.38 0.63
C GLY A 8 -13.14 23.41 0.88
N LYS A 9 -11.92 23.70 0.42
CA LYS A 9 -10.73 22.84 0.65
C LYS A 9 -10.31 22.74 2.12
N ARG A 10 -10.71 23.71 2.95
CA ARG A 10 -10.36 23.75 4.38
C ARG A 10 -11.40 23.07 5.27
N LEU A 11 -12.60 22.79 4.73
CA LEU A 11 -13.74 22.28 5.48
C LEU A 11 -13.76 20.74 5.61
N PHE A 12 -12.95 20.01 4.84
CA PHE A 12 -12.97 18.55 4.83
C PHE A 12 -11.77 17.86 5.49
N LEU A 13 -10.55 18.42 5.39
CA LEU A 13 -9.48 18.07 6.35
C LEU A 13 -9.94 18.32 7.79
N THR A 14 -10.77 19.34 8.00
CA THR A 14 -11.43 19.55 9.29
C THR A 14 -12.59 18.59 9.55
N SER A 15 -13.10 17.79 8.61
CA SER A 15 -14.20 16.85 8.89
C SER A 15 -13.66 15.51 9.36
N LEU A 16 -12.65 14.95 8.69
CA LEU A 16 -11.95 13.76 9.17
C LEU A 16 -11.22 14.11 10.48
N ALA A 17 -10.48 15.23 10.52
CA ALA A 17 -9.83 15.69 11.75
C ALA A 17 -10.81 16.19 12.85
N SER A 18 -12.01 16.70 12.54
CA SER A 18 -12.99 17.10 13.59
C SER A 18 -13.93 15.98 14.02
N MET A 19 -14.08 14.91 13.23
CA MET A 19 -14.60 13.63 13.72
C MET A 19 -13.55 12.91 14.57
N MET A 20 -12.26 13.20 14.32
CA MET A 20 -11.10 12.62 15.03
C MET A 20 -10.45 13.51 16.09
N LEU A 21 -11.13 14.60 16.50
CA LEU A 21 -10.67 15.44 17.60
C LEU A 21 -10.98 14.76 18.93
N PHE A 22 -10.17 13.78 19.34
CA PHE A 22 -10.17 13.31 20.72
C PHE A 22 -9.16 14.06 21.59
N SER A 23 -9.72 14.70 22.62
CA SER A 23 -9.01 15.09 23.83
C SER A 23 -8.43 13.83 24.48
N THR A 24 -7.12 13.87 24.72
CA THR A 24 -6.48 12.99 25.70
C THR A 24 -7.24 13.08 27.03
N VAL A 25 -7.56 11.93 27.63
CA VAL A 25 -7.60 11.61 29.07
C VAL A 25 -8.37 10.29 29.27
N LEU A 26 -7.65 9.17 29.44
CA LEU A 26 -7.54 8.44 30.72
C LEU A 26 -6.73 7.14 30.56
N THR A 27 -5.80 6.98 31.48
CA THR A 27 -4.94 5.83 31.74
C THR A 27 -5.74 4.57 32.10
N SER A 28 -5.42 3.43 31.49
CA SER A 28 -5.38 2.16 32.22
C SER A 28 -4.40 1.19 31.59
N SER A 29 -3.45 0.79 32.42
CA SER A 29 -2.38 -0.17 32.21
C SER A 29 -2.86 -1.48 31.58
N PHE A 30 -2.33 -1.82 30.40
CA PHE A 30 -2.23 -3.22 29.96
C PHE A 30 -0.78 -3.53 29.65
N ALA A 31 -0.05 -3.87 30.71
CA ALA A 31 1.15 -4.67 30.59
C ALA A 31 0.71 -6.13 30.46
N ALA A 32 0.95 -6.70 29.28
CA ALA A 32 1.22 -8.11 28.98
C ALA A 32 0.61 -8.50 27.63
N GLU A 33 1.41 -9.25 26.87
CA GLU A 33 1.05 -10.03 25.69
C GLU A 33 1.17 -9.32 24.34
N THR A 34 2.42 -9.27 23.85
CA THR A 34 2.90 -8.81 22.53
C THR A 34 2.37 -9.64 21.34
N ASP A 35 1.19 -10.23 21.45
CA ASP A 35 0.51 -10.99 20.39
C ASP A 35 -0.99 -10.62 20.26
N VAL A 36 -1.47 -9.66 21.07
CA VAL A 36 -2.89 -9.25 21.16
C VAL A 36 -3.13 -7.82 20.65
N LEU A 37 -2.24 -7.29 19.80
CA LEU A 37 -2.56 -6.14 18.93
C LEU A 37 -3.46 -6.60 17.78
N THR A 38 -4.58 -7.22 18.13
CA THR A 38 -5.57 -7.76 17.20
C THR A 38 -6.66 -6.74 16.98
N LYS A 39 -7.50 -6.95 15.96
CA LYS A 39 -8.70 -6.19 15.59
C LYS A 39 -9.55 -5.64 16.76
N SER A 40 -9.41 -6.15 17.98
CA SER A 40 -9.94 -5.55 19.23
C SER A 40 -9.53 -4.09 19.42
N SER A 41 -8.26 -3.73 19.23
CA SER A 41 -7.79 -2.35 19.41
C SER A 41 -8.37 -1.41 18.36
N VAL A 42 -8.51 -1.89 17.11
CA VAL A 42 -9.19 -1.15 16.04
C VAL A 42 -10.68 -1.01 16.36
N ASN A 43 -11.34 -2.09 16.81
CA ASN A 43 -12.74 -2.05 17.22
C ASN A 43 -13.00 -1.14 18.42
N GLU A 44 -12.12 -1.11 19.42
CA GLU A 44 -12.22 -0.23 20.59
C GLU A 44 -12.05 1.24 20.20
N MET A 45 -11.09 1.55 19.31
CA MET A 45 -10.95 2.86 18.68
C MET A 45 -12.24 3.28 17.97
N LEU A 46 -12.78 2.41 17.12
CA LEU A 46 -14.01 2.68 16.37
C LEU A 46 -15.23 2.82 17.29
N GLN A 47 -15.32 2.06 18.38
CA GLN A 47 -16.42 2.19 19.34
C GLN A 47 -16.38 3.53 20.09
N TYR A 48 -15.19 4.05 20.39
CA TYR A 48 -15.01 5.34 21.04
C TYR A 48 -15.32 6.50 20.08
N GLU A 49 -14.82 6.42 18.84
CA GLU A 49 -15.00 7.44 17.80
C GLU A 49 -16.44 7.58 17.31
N PHE A 50 -17.16 6.47 17.17
CA PHE A 50 -18.48 6.43 16.56
C PHE A 50 -19.63 6.39 17.58
N SER A 51 -19.38 6.86 18.81
CA SER A 51 -20.39 6.93 19.87
C SER A 51 -21.51 7.96 19.60
N ASN A 52 -21.37 8.81 18.58
CA ASN A 52 -22.41 9.74 18.13
C ASN A 52 -22.63 9.71 16.61
N GLU A 53 -23.81 9.27 16.20
CA GLU A 53 -24.59 9.71 15.02
C GLU A 53 -23.83 9.89 13.68
N VAL A 54 -22.99 8.92 13.29
CA VAL A 54 -22.50 8.80 11.90
C VAL A 54 -23.35 7.76 11.18
N MET A 55 -23.83 8.12 9.99
CA MET A 55 -24.60 7.26 9.10
C MET A 55 -23.88 5.93 8.89
N SER A 56 -24.61 4.81 9.02
CA SER A 56 -24.02 3.46 9.13
C SER A 56 -23.12 3.04 7.98
N GLU A 57 -23.34 3.55 6.76
CA GLU A 57 -22.52 3.20 5.58
C GLU A 57 -21.14 3.87 5.58
N ASP A 58 -21.02 5.10 6.09
CA ASP A 58 -19.73 5.81 6.18
C ASP A 58 -18.85 5.25 7.31
N LYS A 59 -19.49 4.67 8.32
CA LYS A 59 -18.79 3.97 9.42
C LYS A 59 -18.11 2.69 8.94
N ASP A 60 -18.84 1.84 8.22
CA ASP A 60 -18.31 0.57 7.71
C ASP A 60 -17.14 0.81 6.74
N ASP A 61 -17.24 1.85 5.93
CA ASP A 61 -16.19 2.26 4.99
C ASP A 61 -14.93 2.80 5.70
N LEU A 62 -15.09 3.64 6.73
CA LEU A 62 -13.96 4.13 7.52
C LEU A 62 -13.31 3.01 8.34
N GLU A 63 -14.10 2.12 8.95
CA GLU A 63 -13.60 0.94 9.66
C GLU A 63 -12.77 0.03 8.74
N LYS A 64 -13.27 -0.23 7.52
CA LYS A 64 -12.57 -1.02 6.52
C LYS A 64 -11.26 -0.34 6.11
N SER A 65 -11.27 0.98 5.91
CA SER A 65 -10.09 1.76 5.55
C SER A 65 -9.00 1.73 6.64
N LEU A 66 -9.39 1.95 7.91
CA LEU A 66 -8.46 1.89 9.05
C LEU A 66 -7.88 0.48 9.23
N THR A 67 -8.71 -0.54 9.05
CA THR A 67 -8.27 -1.94 9.06
C THR A 67 -7.30 -2.24 7.93
N ASP A 68 -7.62 -1.83 6.69
CA ASP A 68 -6.75 -2.01 5.53
C ASP A 68 -5.40 -1.30 5.74
N THR A 69 -5.38 -0.06 6.27
CA THR A 69 -4.13 0.65 6.62
C THR A 69 -3.33 -0.09 7.70
N PHE A 70 -3.99 -0.54 8.77
CA PHE A 70 -3.32 -1.21 9.89
C PHE A 70 -2.71 -2.56 9.49
N ASP A 71 -3.46 -3.35 8.73
CA ASP A 71 -3.04 -4.68 8.27
C ASP A 71 -1.88 -4.60 7.27
N ASN A 72 -1.76 -3.48 6.55
CA ASN A 72 -0.74 -3.26 5.51
C ASN A 72 0.32 -2.21 5.90
N LEU A 73 0.57 -2.00 7.20
CA LEU A 73 1.57 -1.00 7.65
C LEU A 73 2.97 -1.23 7.08
N ASP A 74 3.38 -2.47 6.81
CA ASP A 74 4.66 -2.76 6.17
C ASP A 74 4.71 -2.19 4.74
N LEU A 75 3.64 -2.39 3.95
CA LEU A 75 3.50 -1.82 2.60
C LEU A 75 3.43 -0.30 2.64
N VAL A 76 2.71 0.26 3.62
CA VAL A 76 2.60 1.72 3.82
C VAL A 76 3.99 2.32 4.05
N LEU A 77 4.78 1.76 4.96
CA LEU A 77 6.14 2.24 5.25
C LEU A 77 7.09 2.04 4.04
N LYS A 78 6.97 0.94 3.30
CA LYS A 78 7.74 0.71 2.06
C LYS A 78 7.34 1.67 0.93
N GLY A 79 6.06 1.99 0.83
CA GLY A 79 5.52 3.01 -0.07
C GLY A 79 6.10 4.38 0.23
N MET A 80 6.06 4.80 1.50
CA MET A 80 6.65 6.05 2.00
C MET A 80 8.15 6.15 1.71
N LYS A 81 8.89 5.06 1.88
CA LYS A 81 10.32 5.01 1.54
C LYS A 81 10.61 5.40 0.08
N SER A 82 9.67 5.13 -0.82
CA SER A 82 9.80 5.37 -2.26
C SER A 82 9.13 6.69 -2.70
N ASP A 83 8.51 7.44 -1.78
CA ASP A 83 7.76 8.67 -2.06
C ASP A 83 8.09 9.74 -1.00
N ARG A 84 8.95 10.68 -1.36
CA ARG A 84 9.47 11.72 -0.44
C ARG A 84 8.36 12.63 0.08
N ASP A 85 7.39 12.98 -0.75
CA ASP A 85 6.32 13.89 -0.35
C ASP A 85 5.37 13.18 0.64
N LEU A 86 5.11 11.88 0.42
CA LEU A 86 4.37 11.06 1.38
C LEU A 86 5.13 10.85 2.70
N GLN A 87 6.44 10.63 2.64
CA GLN A 87 7.31 10.56 3.82
C GLN A 87 7.24 11.85 4.65
N GLU A 88 7.43 13.01 4.00
CA GLU A 88 7.39 14.31 4.66
C GLU A 88 6.02 14.53 5.32
N ALA A 89 4.93 14.24 4.60
CA ALA A 89 3.57 14.34 5.14
C ALA A 89 3.35 13.40 6.34
N PHE A 90 3.80 12.16 6.28
CA PHE A 90 3.67 11.17 7.36
C PHE A 90 4.39 11.62 8.64
N LEU A 91 5.64 12.06 8.51
CA LEU A 91 6.44 12.49 9.65
C LEU A 91 5.94 13.82 10.23
N GLU A 92 5.40 14.72 9.41
CA GLU A 92 4.83 15.99 9.86
C GLU A 92 3.48 15.80 10.58
N LYS A 93 2.57 15.01 9.99
CA LYS A 93 1.17 14.93 10.40
C LYS A 93 0.91 13.96 11.54
N THR A 94 1.71 12.90 11.64
CA THR A 94 1.49 11.90 12.69
C THR A 94 1.97 12.40 14.05
N SER A 95 1.29 11.98 15.10
CA SER A 95 1.60 12.24 16.50
C SER A 95 2.54 11.19 17.11
N LEU A 96 3.25 10.46 16.23
CA LEU A 96 4.30 9.51 16.61
C LEU A 96 5.37 10.21 17.46
N GLU A 97 5.91 9.49 18.44
CA GLU A 97 7.01 10.00 19.27
C GLU A 97 8.27 10.31 18.43
N ASP A 98 9.02 11.34 18.83
CA ASP A 98 10.20 11.85 18.11
C ASP A 98 11.29 10.80 17.91
N ASN A 99 11.46 9.88 18.87
CA ASN A 99 12.40 8.76 18.75
C ASN A 99 12.02 7.82 17.60
N LEU A 100 10.74 7.46 17.48
CA LEU A 100 10.24 6.60 16.42
C LEU A 100 10.27 7.33 15.07
N LYS A 101 9.90 8.61 15.03
CA LYS A 101 10.04 9.43 13.82
C LYS A 101 11.48 9.47 13.31
N ARG A 102 12.47 9.62 14.20
CA ARG A 102 13.89 9.57 13.86
C ARG A 102 14.31 8.19 13.32
N ASP A 103 13.83 7.11 13.93
CA ASP A 103 14.15 5.75 13.47
C ASP A 103 13.52 5.45 12.10
N LEU A 104 12.31 5.98 11.84
CA LEU A 104 11.62 5.96 10.54
C LEU A 104 12.36 6.79 9.49
N GLU A 105 12.78 8.02 9.80
CA GLU A 105 13.62 8.85 8.92
C GLU A 105 14.91 8.12 8.52
N GLU A 106 15.57 7.50 9.49
CA GLU A 106 16.77 6.70 9.22
C GLU A 106 16.43 5.55 8.27
N TYR A 107 15.34 4.81 8.51
CA TYR A 107 14.89 3.75 7.61
C TYR A 107 14.58 4.27 6.21
N PHE A 108 13.90 5.40 6.05
CA PHE A 108 13.59 5.95 4.75
C PHE A 108 14.87 6.36 3.98
N SER A 109 15.87 6.90 4.69
CA SER A 109 17.14 7.34 4.10
C SER A 109 18.06 6.22 3.59
N THR A 110 17.87 4.96 4.02
CA THR A 110 18.73 3.86 3.55
C THR A 110 18.41 3.47 2.11
N SER A 111 19.40 3.03 1.32
CA SER A 111 19.12 2.46 -0.01
C SER A 111 18.76 0.98 0.01
N GLN A 112 19.02 0.29 1.13
CA GLN A 112 18.70 -1.12 1.31
C GLN A 112 17.41 -1.29 2.12
N ASP A 113 16.55 -2.16 1.61
CA ASP A 113 15.41 -2.70 2.34
C ASP A 113 15.91 -3.73 3.36
N ASP A 114 15.94 -3.32 4.63
CA ASP A 114 16.21 -4.20 5.77
C ASP A 114 14.88 -4.66 6.37
N GLU A 115 14.47 -5.88 6.04
CA GLU A 115 13.23 -6.49 6.52
C GLU A 115 13.19 -6.63 8.04
N LYS A 116 14.33 -6.83 8.73
CA LYS A 116 14.34 -6.90 10.20
C LYS A 116 14.07 -5.53 10.81
N LYS A 117 14.70 -4.48 10.25
CA LYS A 117 14.46 -3.10 10.67
C LYS A 117 13.02 -2.69 10.41
N LEU A 118 12.48 -3.01 9.22
CA LEU A 118 11.08 -2.73 8.88
C LEU A 118 10.12 -3.42 9.85
N ASN A 119 10.29 -4.73 10.11
CA ASN A 119 9.40 -5.45 11.04
C ASN A 119 9.42 -4.84 12.45
N LYS A 120 10.60 -4.41 12.93
CA LYS A 120 10.69 -3.68 14.19
C LYS A 120 9.88 -2.38 14.15
N LEU A 121 10.07 -1.56 13.12
CA LEU A 121 9.36 -0.28 12.97
C LEU A 121 7.84 -0.45 12.85
N VAL A 122 7.38 -1.47 12.12
CA VAL A 122 5.95 -1.80 12.04
C VAL A 122 5.39 -2.10 13.43
N ASN A 123 6.10 -2.89 14.23
CA ASN A 123 5.67 -3.19 15.60
C ASN A 123 5.67 -1.94 16.48
N ASP A 124 6.74 -1.13 16.43
CA ASP A 124 6.84 0.12 17.18
C ASP A 124 5.68 1.09 16.82
N VAL A 125 5.31 1.17 15.53
CA VAL A 125 4.15 1.96 15.07
C VAL A 125 2.84 1.38 15.60
N LYS A 126 2.67 0.05 15.57
CA LYS A 126 1.47 -0.61 16.13
C LYS A 126 1.33 -0.40 17.63
N GLU A 127 2.43 -0.43 18.37
CA GLU A 127 2.45 -0.07 19.80
C GLU A 127 1.98 1.37 20.01
N GLN A 128 2.48 2.33 19.23
CA GLN A 128 2.00 3.72 19.33
C GLN A 128 0.54 3.90 18.90
N ILE A 129 0.03 3.13 17.95
CA ILE A 129 -1.40 3.13 17.61
C ILE A 129 -2.26 2.67 18.80
N ALA A 130 -1.79 1.65 19.54
CA ALA A 130 -2.50 1.16 20.71
C ALA A 130 -2.45 2.16 21.88
N GLU A 131 -1.34 2.88 22.04
CA GLU A 131 -1.20 3.92 23.08
C GLU A 131 -1.90 5.24 22.71
N LYS A 132 -1.89 5.60 21.42
CA LYS A 132 -2.43 6.85 20.86
C LYS A 132 -3.34 6.53 19.69
N HIS A 133 -4.63 6.44 19.99
CA HIS A 133 -5.67 6.12 19.01
C HIS A 133 -5.73 7.09 17.81
N SER A 134 -5.18 8.30 17.89
CA SER A 134 -5.14 9.24 16.76
C SER A 134 -4.13 8.86 15.67
N VAL A 135 -3.13 8.03 15.97
CA VAL A 135 -2.04 7.70 15.04
C VAL A 135 -2.54 7.01 13.78
N LEU A 136 -3.30 5.91 13.89
CA LEU A 136 -3.78 5.16 12.72
C LEU A 136 -4.66 6.02 11.77
N PRO A 137 -5.57 6.86 12.29
CA PRO A 137 -6.27 7.83 11.46
C PRO A 137 -5.37 8.88 10.79
N GLU A 138 -4.36 9.42 11.48
CA GLU A 138 -3.37 10.35 10.89
C GLU A 138 -2.57 9.70 9.76
N ILE A 139 -2.21 8.41 9.90
CA ILE A 139 -1.56 7.63 8.84
C ILE A 139 -2.51 7.48 7.65
N THR A 140 -3.77 7.12 7.90
CA THR A 140 -4.78 6.95 6.84
C THR A 140 -5.04 8.26 6.11
N GLU A 141 -5.15 9.39 6.83
CA GLU A 141 -5.27 10.72 6.24
C GLU A 141 -4.05 11.06 5.37
N THR A 142 -2.86 10.70 5.82
CA THR A 142 -1.63 10.91 5.05
C THR A 142 -1.68 10.18 3.70
N LEU A 143 -2.16 8.93 3.68
CA LEU A 143 -2.36 8.18 2.44
C LEU A 143 -3.37 8.86 1.51
N LEU A 144 -4.50 9.34 2.05
CA LEU A 144 -5.52 10.03 1.23
C LEU A 144 -4.97 11.25 0.50
N LEU A 145 -3.99 11.96 1.07
CA LEU A 145 -3.36 13.12 0.42
C LEU A 145 -2.56 12.74 -0.83
N GLN A 146 -2.05 11.50 -0.90
CA GLN A 146 -1.29 11.00 -2.04
C GLN A 146 -2.16 10.80 -3.29
N SER A 147 -3.44 10.50 -3.10
CA SER A 147 -4.37 10.17 -4.20
C SER A 147 -4.53 11.30 -5.23
N GLY A 148 -4.12 12.53 -4.92
CA GLY A 148 -4.27 13.70 -5.81
C GLY A 148 -5.73 14.10 -6.07
N SER A 149 -6.70 13.24 -5.75
CA SER A 149 -8.11 13.55 -5.70
C SER A 149 -8.35 14.55 -4.57
N SER A 150 -8.95 15.67 -4.91
CA SER A 150 -9.61 16.53 -3.94
C SER A 150 -10.77 15.72 -3.37
N PHE A 151 -10.51 14.89 -2.36
CA PHE A 151 -11.48 14.06 -1.65
C PHE A 151 -12.76 14.86 -1.46
N ARG A 152 -13.83 14.44 -2.13
CA ARG A 152 -15.15 15.04 -1.95
C ARG A 152 -15.78 14.40 -0.73
N SER A 153 -16.52 15.19 0.04
CA SER A 153 -17.20 14.75 1.27
C SER A 153 -18.20 13.60 1.11
N GLU A 154 -18.42 13.15 -0.12
CA GLU A 154 -19.41 12.18 -0.55
C GLU A 154 -18.74 10.91 -1.14
N GLU A 155 -17.41 10.88 -1.22
CA GLU A 155 -16.64 9.77 -1.77
C GLU A 155 -16.18 8.85 -0.62
N LYS A 156 -16.38 7.55 -0.78
CA LYS A 156 -15.97 6.54 0.21
C LYS A 156 -14.43 6.55 0.38
N VAL A 157 -13.95 6.48 1.61
CA VAL A 157 -12.54 6.42 2.01
C VAL A 157 -11.88 5.14 1.51
N GLN A 158 -12.57 3.99 1.60
CA GLN A 158 -11.93 2.71 1.30
C GLN A 158 -11.61 2.53 -0.19
N PRO A 159 -12.48 2.93 -1.12
CA PRO A 159 -12.16 3.01 -2.54
C PRO A 159 -10.97 3.92 -2.87
N THR A 160 -10.58 4.83 -1.98
CA THR A 160 -9.39 5.67 -2.18
C THR A 160 -8.11 5.03 -1.63
N ILE A 161 -8.19 4.37 -0.47
CA ILE A 161 -7.02 3.74 0.19
C ILE A 161 -6.60 2.45 -0.50
N LEU A 162 -7.55 1.58 -0.86
CA LEU A 162 -7.23 0.28 -1.43
C LEU A 162 -6.37 0.37 -2.69
N PRO A 163 -6.65 1.27 -3.66
CA PRO A 163 -5.76 1.46 -4.80
C PRO A 163 -4.33 1.86 -4.38
N ILE A 164 -4.15 2.79 -3.43
CA ILE A 164 -2.81 3.17 -2.97
C ILE A 164 -2.04 1.94 -2.43
N LEU A 165 -2.70 1.12 -1.61
CA LEU A 165 -2.10 -0.10 -1.05
C LEU A 165 -1.77 -1.13 -2.14
N LEU A 166 -2.66 -1.33 -3.12
CA LEU A 166 -2.42 -2.24 -4.25
C LEU A 166 -1.26 -1.75 -5.12
N ARG A 167 -1.09 -0.45 -5.28
CA ARG A 167 0.05 0.12 -6.01
C ARG A 167 1.36 -0.15 -5.28
N PHE A 168 1.39 0.05 -3.96
CA PHE A 168 2.56 -0.33 -3.15
C PHE A 168 2.85 -1.82 -3.24
N ALA A 169 1.82 -2.68 -3.14
CA ALA A 169 1.95 -4.12 -3.27
C ALA A 169 2.52 -4.54 -4.64
N LEU A 170 2.06 -3.91 -5.73
CA LEU A 170 2.57 -4.14 -7.08
C LEU A 170 4.07 -3.81 -7.17
N LYS A 171 4.47 -2.63 -6.69
CA LYS A 171 5.87 -2.19 -6.71
C LYS A 171 6.76 -3.14 -5.92
N GLU A 172 6.31 -3.55 -4.73
CA GLU A 172 7.02 -4.50 -3.89
C GLU A 172 7.10 -5.90 -4.51
N ALA A 173 6.02 -6.39 -5.13
CA ALA A 173 6.02 -7.65 -5.87
C ALA A 173 7.03 -7.64 -7.02
N VAL A 174 7.10 -6.55 -7.78
CA VAL A 174 8.08 -6.37 -8.86
C VAL A 174 9.50 -6.37 -8.31
N LYS A 175 9.79 -5.59 -7.26
CA LYS A 175 11.10 -5.57 -6.61
C LYS A 175 11.50 -6.96 -6.14
N LYS A 176 10.63 -7.68 -5.43
CA LYS A 176 10.89 -9.05 -4.95
C LYS A 176 11.16 -10.02 -6.08
N LYS A 177 10.37 -9.95 -7.17
CA LYS A 177 10.57 -10.78 -8.35
C LYS A 177 11.91 -10.50 -9.04
N MET A 178 12.28 -9.23 -9.17
CA MET A 178 13.54 -8.80 -9.74
C MET A 178 14.73 -9.25 -8.88
N GLY A 179 14.63 -9.12 -7.56
CA GLY A 179 15.80 -9.21 -6.67
C GLY A 179 16.79 -8.06 -6.89
N LYS A 180 17.76 -7.89 -5.99
CA LYS A 180 18.62 -6.68 -6.02
C LYS A 180 19.44 -6.55 -7.31
N ARG A 181 19.82 -7.66 -7.95
CA ARG A 181 20.60 -7.62 -9.20
C ARG A 181 19.81 -7.02 -10.35
N ILE A 182 18.58 -7.47 -10.57
CA ILE A 182 17.74 -6.97 -11.67
C ILE A 182 17.22 -5.58 -11.34
N GLN A 183 16.90 -5.29 -10.09
CA GLN A 183 16.46 -3.95 -9.69
C GLN A 183 17.48 -2.88 -10.09
N ARG A 184 18.77 -3.07 -9.74
CA ARG A 184 19.87 -2.17 -10.15
C ARG A 184 20.01 -2.01 -11.66
N MET A 185 19.55 -3.00 -12.42
CA MET A 185 19.65 -2.98 -13.88
C MET A 185 18.45 -2.30 -14.52
N ALA A 186 17.22 -2.47 -14.01
CA ALA A 186 16.00 -2.23 -14.78
C ALA A 186 14.79 -1.68 -14.00
N TYR A 187 14.88 -1.46 -12.68
CA TYR A 187 13.71 -1.02 -11.91
C TYR A 187 13.22 0.38 -12.30
N ASP A 188 14.13 1.35 -12.46
CA ASP A 188 13.77 2.72 -12.84
C ASP A 188 12.99 2.75 -14.17
N GLU A 189 13.39 1.94 -15.15
CA GLU A 189 12.67 1.83 -16.43
C GLU A 189 11.29 1.16 -16.30
N PHE A 190 11.11 0.26 -15.31
CA PHE A 190 9.78 -0.27 -15.00
C PHE A 190 8.89 0.84 -14.45
N GLU A 191 9.37 1.64 -13.49
CA GLU A 191 8.61 2.75 -12.90
C GLU A 191 8.23 3.78 -13.97
N GLU A 192 9.18 4.16 -14.83
CA GLU A 192 8.98 5.18 -15.86
C GLU A 192 8.03 4.75 -16.98
N ARG A 193 8.04 3.48 -17.37
CA ARG A 193 7.44 3.04 -18.65
C ARG A 193 6.31 2.02 -18.50
N ILE A 194 6.21 1.33 -17.38
CA ILE A 194 5.35 0.15 -17.24
C ILE A 194 4.37 0.32 -16.09
N GLU A 195 4.83 0.85 -14.94
CA GLU A 195 4.02 0.98 -13.72
C GLU A 195 2.69 1.70 -14.00
N SER A 196 2.71 2.84 -14.68
CA SER A 196 1.50 3.63 -14.95
C SER A 196 0.49 2.90 -15.84
N GLU A 197 0.94 2.10 -16.80
CA GLU A 197 0.04 1.39 -17.72
C GLU A 197 -0.67 0.23 -17.01
N ILE A 198 0.08 -0.59 -16.27
CA ILE A 198 -0.54 -1.68 -15.49
C ILE A 198 -1.41 -1.12 -14.36
N TRP A 199 -1.01 0.01 -13.76
CA TRP A 199 -1.77 0.62 -12.68
C TRP A 199 -3.16 1.08 -13.13
N ALA A 200 -3.27 1.69 -14.31
CA ALA A 200 -4.56 2.09 -14.87
C ALA A 200 -5.53 0.90 -15.04
N GLU A 201 -5.01 -0.29 -15.31
CA GLU A 201 -5.81 -1.52 -15.41
C GLU A 201 -6.29 -2.02 -14.05
N VAL A 202 -5.45 -1.88 -13.02
CA VAL A 202 -5.82 -2.22 -11.64
C VAL A 202 -6.88 -1.26 -11.11
N GLU A 203 -6.77 0.04 -11.41
CA GLU A 203 -7.79 1.04 -11.07
C GLU A 203 -9.12 0.74 -11.75
N ALA A 204 -9.12 0.41 -13.05
CA ALA A 204 -10.33 0.02 -13.75
C ALA A 204 -11.00 -1.22 -13.15
N LEU A 205 -10.21 -2.21 -12.70
CA LEU A 205 -10.73 -3.38 -11.99
C LEU A 205 -11.28 -3.02 -10.61
N HIS A 206 -10.62 -2.11 -9.89
CA HIS A 206 -11.09 -1.62 -8.61
C HIS A 206 -12.48 -0.99 -8.74
N GLU A 207 -12.69 -0.12 -9.73
CA GLU A 207 -13.99 0.48 -10.04
C GLU A 207 -15.03 -0.58 -10.46
N GLN A 208 -14.66 -1.50 -11.35
CA GLN A 208 -15.57 -2.51 -11.88
C GLN A 208 -16.09 -3.47 -10.79
N TYR A 209 -15.26 -3.77 -9.79
CA TYR A 209 -15.57 -4.73 -8.73
C TYR A 209 -15.90 -4.07 -7.39
N ASP A 210 -16.10 -2.74 -7.35
CA ASP A 210 -16.43 -1.97 -6.13
C ASP A 210 -15.44 -2.25 -4.99
N GLY A 211 -14.15 -2.34 -5.32
CA GLY A 211 -13.09 -2.65 -4.38
C GLY A 211 -13.05 -4.08 -3.82
N ASP A 212 -13.89 -5.01 -4.30
CA ASP A 212 -13.83 -6.43 -3.92
C ASP A 212 -12.76 -7.22 -4.69
N ILE A 213 -11.56 -6.66 -4.70
CA ILE A 213 -10.36 -7.25 -5.28
C ILE A 213 -9.28 -7.43 -4.21
N ASP A 214 -8.36 -8.34 -4.48
CA ASP A 214 -7.15 -8.59 -3.70
C ASP A 214 -6.01 -8.92 -4.67
N TYR A 215 -4.80 -9.17 -4.16
CA TYR A 215 -3.66 -9.54 -4.99
C TYR A 215 -3.00 -10.83 -4.55
N ASP A 216 -2.31 -11.48 -5.48
CA ASP A 216 -1.47 -12.64 -5.25
C ASP A 216 -0.07 -12.40 -5.85
N GLY A 217 0.93 -12.32 -4.97
CA GLY A 217 2.30 -11.94 -5.29
C GLY A 217 3.17 -13.09 -5.85
N PRO A 218 4.49 -12.84 -5.99
CA PRO A 218 5.42 -13.81 -6.55
C PRO A 218 5.94 -14.83 -5.52
N GLU A 219 5.53 -14.74 -4.25
CA GLU A 219 6.05 -15.58 -3.17
C GLU A 219 5.56 -17.03 -3.25
N SER A 220 6.47 -17.97 -2.97
CA SER A 220 6.14 -19.40 -2.88
C SER A 220 7.14 -20.13 -1.99
N LYS A 221 6.64 -20.76 -0.92
CA LYS A 221 7.46 -21.56 0.03
C LYS A 221 8.18 -22.74 -0.64
N SER A 222 7.67 -23.23 -1.77
CA SER A 222 8.27 -24.34 -2.52
C SER A 222 9.32 -23.88 -3.54
N ALA A 223 9.53 -22.58 -3.74
CA ALA A 223 10.48 -22.07 -4.71
C ALA A 223 11.88 -21.86 -4.13
N ARG A 224 12.91 -21.91 -4.99
CA ARG A 224 14.35 -21.96 -4.63
C ARG A 224 14.80 -20.89 -3.62
N ASN A 225 14.22 -19.70 -3.71
CA ASN A 225 14.52 -18.54 -2.88
C ASN A 225 13.23 -17.88 -2.38
N GLY A 226 12.16 -18.66 -2.24
CA GLY A 226 10.85 -18.12 -1.87
C GLY A 226 10.13 -17.36 -2.99
N ILE A 227 10.71 -17.26 -4.20
CA ILE A 227 10.13 -16.55 -5.34
C ILE A 227 9.84 -17.51 -6.49
N ILE A 228 8.62 -17.45 -7.03
CA ILE A 228 8.18 -18.24 -8.19
C ILE A 228 9.12 -18.00 -9.36
N GLN A 229 9.64 -19.08 -9.96
CA GLN A 229 10.60 -18.97 -11.07
C GLN A 229 9.94 -18.83 -12.46
N GLY A 230 8.62 -19.03 -12.54
CA GLY A 230 7.81 -18.77 -13.75
C GLY A 230 7.57 -17.27 -13.99
N GLU A 231 6.55 -16.93 -14.79
CA GLU A 231 6.32 -15.54 -15.21
C GLU A 231 5.57 -14.68 -14.18
N LYS A 232 4.74 -15.30 -13.33
CA LYS A 232 3.86 -14.60 -12.38
C LYS A 232 4.61 -13.59 -11.53
N VAL A 233 4.08 -12.37 -11.45
CA VAL A 233 4.58 -11.28 -10.61
C VAL A 233 3.50 -10.84 -9.64
N PHE A 234 2.33 -10.46 -10.16
CA PHE A 234 1.28 -9.83 -9.38
C PHE A 234 -0.07 -10.07 -10.06
N ASP A 235 -0.88 -10.94 -9.49
CA ASP A 235 -2.20 -11.22 -10.05
C ASP A 235 -3.26 -10.50 -9.22
N ILE A 236 -4.17 -9.77 -9.88
CA ILE A 236 -5.36 -9.25 -9.23
C ILE A 236 -6.41 -10.35 -9.24
N ILE A 237 -6.96 -10.65 -8.06
CA ILE A 237 -7.97 -11.69 -7.86
C ILE A 237 -9.27 -11.08 -7.34
N ASN A 238 -10.39 -11.72 -7.67
CA ASN A 238 -11.65 -11.41 -7.04
C ASN A 238 -11.62 -11.92 -5.59
N LYS A 239 -11.80 -11.03 -4.61
CA LYS A 239 -11.68 -11.35 -3.18
C LYS A 239 -12.68 -12.43 -2.72
N ARG A 240 -13.87 -12.49 -3.32
CA ARG A 240 -14.93 -13.44 -2.95
C ARG A 240 -14.70 -14.83 -3.55
N THR A 241 -14.18 -14.92 -4.77
CA THR A 241 -14.06 -16.20 -5.47
C THR A 241 -12.63 -16.74 -5.55
N GLY A 242 -11.62 -15.93 -5.24
CA GLY A 242 -10.19 -16.25 -5.41
C GLY A 242 -9.80 -16.51 -6.87
N LYS A 243 -10.54 -15.93 -7.83
CA LYS A 243 -10.29 -16.13 -9.26
C LYS A 243 -9.58 -14.93 -9.83
N ASP A 244 -8.58 -15.18 -10.66
CA ASP A 244 -7.84 -14.14 -11.38
C ASP A 244 -8.78 -13.26 -12.20
N LEU A 245 -8.51 -11.96 -12.14
CA LEU A 245 -9.13 -10.90 -12.93
C LEU A 245 -8.10 -10.35 -13.93
N LEU A 246 -6.88 -10.17 -13.46
CA LEU A 246 -5.72 -9.77 -14.24
C LEU A 246 -4.49 -10.51 -13.75
N ARG A 247 -3.60 -10.89 -14.66
CA ARG A 247 -2.31 -11.51 -14.32
C ARG A 247 -1.16 -10.69 -14.84
N PHE A 248 -0.40 -10.04 -13.97
CA PHE A 248 0.78 -9.29 -14.36
C PHE A 248 2.03 -10.17 -14.29
N HIS A 249 2.70 -10.29 -15.42
CA HIS A 249 3.75 -11.26 -15.66
C HIS A 249 5.02 -10.56 -16.18
N MET A 250 6.17 -11.17 -15.87
CA MET A 250 7.44 -10.83 -16.50
C MET A 250 8.17 -12.10 -16.92
N LYS A 251 8.81 -12.09 -18.08
CA LYS A 251 9.58 -13.22 -18.61
C LYS A 251 10.91 -12.76 -19.18
N ARG A 252 11.94 -13.59 -19.04
CA ARG A 252 13.21 -13.37 -19.74
C ARG A 252 13.06 -13.80 -21.20
N VAL A 253 13.53 -12.96 -22.12
CA VAL A 253 13.55 -13.24 -23.56
C VAL A 253 14.92 -12.89 -24.13
N ASP A 254 15.13 -13.12 -25.42
CA ASP A 254 16.38 -12.81 -26.14
C ASP A 254 17.61 -13.42 -25.44
N GLU A 255 17.54 -14.72 -25.10
CA GLU A 255 18.61 -15.44 -24.39
C GLU A 255 19.00 -14.77 -23.05
N GLY A 256 18.03 -14.14 -22.38
CA GLY A 256 18.21 -13.48 -21.09
C GLY A 256 18.72 -12.05 -21.17
N LEU A 257 18.89 -11.48 -22.36
CA LEU A 257 19.28 -10.07 -22.53
C LEU A 257 18.13 -9.08 -22.26
N SER A 258 16.90 -9.57 -22.28
CA SER A 258 15.71 -8.75 -22.13
C SER A 258 14.74 -9.32 -21.10
N ILE A 259 14.03 -8.42 -20.41
CA ILE A 259 12.83 -8.75 -19.64
C ILE A 259 11.63 -8.18 -20.39
N ASP A 260 10.67 -9.02 -20.69
CA ASP A 260 9.39 -8.69 -21.30
C ASP A 260 8.32 -8.68 -20.21
N PHE A 261 7.59 -7.57 -20.12
CA PHE A 261 6.51 -7.35 -19.17
C PHE A 261 5.20 -7.34 -19.95
N HIS A 262 4.18 -7.99 -19.40
CA HIS A 262 2.86 -8.05 -20.02
C HIS A 262 1.82 -8.40 -18.96
N TRP A 263 0.56 -8.13 -19.26
CA TRP A 263 -0.54 -8.65 -18.47
C TRP A 263 -1.58 -9.37 -19.31
N HIS A 264 -2.30 -10.27 -18.65
CA HIS A 264 -3.41 -11.02 -19.22
C HIS A 264 -4.70 -10.58 -18.55
N LYS A 265 -5.78 -10.43 -19.31
CA LYS A 265 -7.09 -10.02 -18.77
C LYS A 265 -8.08 -11.16 -18.81
N ARG A 266 -8.97 -11.21 -17.82
CA ARG A 266 -10.06 -12.19 -17.78
C ARG A 266 -11.01 -12.08 -18.98
N ASP A 267 -11.24 -10.88 -19.49
CA ASP A 267 -12.22 -10.60 -20.56
C ASP A 267 -11.90 -11.32 -21.89
N ASP A 268 -10.62 -11.59 -22.15
CA ASP A 268 -10.19 -12.38 -23.31
C ASP A 268 -9.85 -13.85 -22.97
N ASN A 269 -10.15 -14.28 -21.75
CA ASN A 269 -9.76 -15.56 -21.16
C ASN A 269 -8.24 -15.73 -21.04
N PHE A 270 -7.51 -14.66 -20.73
CA PHE A 270 -6.07 -14.63 -20.54
C PHE A 270 -5.28 -15.09 -21.77
N LYS A 271 -5.73 -14.69 -22.96
CA LYS A 271 -5.12 -15.10 -24.24
C LYS A 271 -4.14 -14.07 -24.79
N TRP A 272 -4.36 -12.79 -24.52
CA TRP A 272 -3.55 -11.72 -25.10
C TRP A 272 -2.53 -11.17 -24.10
N HIS A 273 -1.34 -10.87 -24.60
CA HIS A 273 -0.32 -10.10 -23.89
C HIS A 273 -0.63 -8.61 -24.08
N HIS A 274 -1.23 -7.98 -23.07
CA HIS A 274 -1.50 -6.54 -23.04
C HIS A 274 -0.28 -5.76 -22.54
N GLY A 275 -0.16 -4.53 -23.02
CA GLY A 275 0.92 -3.57 -22.73
C GLY A 275 2.31 -4.17 -22.74
N GLN A 276 2.54 -5.05 -23.72
CA GLN A 276 3.79 -5.77 -23.83
C GLN A 276 4.95 -4.79 -24.02
N THR A 277 5.83 -4.72 -23.02
CA THR A 277 6.96 -3.80 -23.00
C THR A 277 8.23 -4.53 -22.63
N LYS A 278 9.30 -4.29 -23.39
CA LYS A 278 10.59 -4.95 -23.22
C LYS A 278 11.67 -3.98 -22.73
N ILE A 279 12.42 -4.41 -21.72
CA ILE A 279 13.63 -3.75 -21.24
C ILE A 279 14.83 -4.62 -21.63
N THR A 280 15.74 -4.07 -22.44
CA THR A 280 16.92 -4.79 -22.96
C THR A 280 18.20 -4.23 -22.34
N ARG A 281 19.15 -5.12 -22.04
CA ARG A 281 20.49 -4.78 -21.55
C ARG A 281 21.56 -5.41 -22.44
N LYS A 282 22.76 -4.84 -22.39
CA LYS A 282 23.95 -5.40 -23.05
C LYS A 282 24.44 -6.68 -22.38
N ASN A 283 24.24 -6.76 -21.07
CA ASN A 283 24.58 -7.93 -20.26
C ASN A 283 23.30 -8.72 -19.97
N GLN A 284 23.41 -10.04 -19.89
CA GLN A 284 22.29 -10.90 -19.51
C GLN A 284 21.81 -10.57 -18.10
N PHE A 285 20.50 -10.61 -17.93
CA PHE A 285 19.88 -10.66 -16.62
C PHE A 285 20.21 -12.00 -15.93
N PRO A 286 20.26 -12.04 -14.60
CA PRO A 286 20.43 -13.26 -13.82
C PRO A 286 19.43 -14.35 -14.22
N GLU A 287 19.86 -15.61 -14.16
CA GLU A 287 19.06 -16.77 -14.56
C GLU A 287 17.84 -16.98 -13.65
N HIS A 288 17.98 -16.74 -12.34
CA HIS A 288 16.89 -16.92 -11.38
C HIS A 288 16.28 -15.60 -10.93
N TRP A 289 14.97 -15.62 -10.71
CA TRP A 289 14.23 -14.47 -10.18
C TRP A 289 14.49 -14.35 -8.69
N GLY A 290 14.53 -13.13 -8.14
CA GLY A 290 14.78 -12.87 -6.72
C GLY A 290 16.24 -13.08 -6.28
N GLU A 291 17.21 -12.96 -7.18
CA GLU A 291 18.63 -12.98 -6.82
C GLU A 291 19.11 -11.62 -6.30
N ASP A 292 19.77 -11.64 -5.14
CA ASP A 292 20.38 -10.48 -4.47
C ASP A 292 21.80 -10.14 -4.97
#